data_AF-A0A3C0R4B2-F1
#
_entry.id   AF-A0A3C0R4B2-F1
#
_cell.length_a   1.000
_cell.length_b   1.000
_cell.length_c   1.000
_cell.angle_alpha   90.00
_cell.angle_beta   90.00
_cell.angle_gamma   90.00
#
_symmetry.space_group_name_H-M   'P 1'
#
loop_
_entity.id
_entity.type
_entity.pdbx_description
1 polymer ?
#
loop_
_entity_poly.entity_id
_entity_poly.type
_entity_poly.pdbx_seq_one_letter_code
_entity_poly.pdbx_strand_id
1 'polypeptide(L)'
;KNSIFVSIHFNDSRRRGIHGFETYYHSVSGAELANRIQAKLMTIPHSANRGVHMANFRVLRLATYPAVLVECGFLSNRREGGEARDAEYRELLADRIAEAIIEQRYGPGVYHASAEAATQPQPPSEGPGLAPSTLQHD
;
A
#
# COMPACT_ATOMS: atom_id res chain seq x y z
N LYS A 1 -16.26 13.06 -16.65
CA LYS A 1 -15.28 12.04 -16.22
C LYS A 1 -15.47 11.79 -14.72
N ASN A 2 -15.69 10.55 -14.29
CA ASN A 2 -15.97 10.18 -12.88
C ASN A 2 -14.87 9.24 -12.34
N SER A 3 -13.62 9.72 -12.34
CA SER A 3 -12.44 8.93 -12.00
C SER A 3 -11.99 9.21 -10.56
N ILE A 4 -11.26 8.27 -9.97
CA ILE A 4 -10.51 8.44 -8.72
C ILE A 4 -9.05 8.09 -9.03
N PHE A 5 -8.12 8.82 -8.45
CA PHE A 5 -6.69 8.50 -8.52
C PHE A 5 -6.20 7.98 -7.17
N VAL A 6 -5.47 6.87 -7.19
CA VAL A 6 -4.86 6.27 -5.99
C VAL A 6 -3.41 5.94 -6.33
N SER A 7 -2.46 6.53 -5.60
CA SER A 7 -1.04 6.20 -5.67
C SER A 7 -0.70 5.24 -4.53
N ILE A 8 -0.11 4.09 -4.84
CA ILE A 8 0.26 3.06 -3.85
C ILE A 8 1.76 3.09 -3.62
N HIS A 9 2.18 3.27 -2.37
CA HIS A 9 3.57 3.43 -1.96
C HIS A 9 3.85 2.60 -0.70
N PHE A 10 5.14 2.44 -0.40
CA PHE A 10 5.62 2.05 0.91
C PHE A 10 6.71 3.02 1.33
N ASN A 11 6.69 3.39 2.61
CA ASN A 11 7.57 4.39 3.18
C ASN A 11 8.93 3.77 3.52
N ASP A 12 9.90 4.62 3.84
CA ASP A 12 11.21 4.22 4.37
C ASP A 12 11.63 5.19 5.48
N SER A 13 12.33 4.67 6.49
CA SER A 13 12.92 5.48 7.53
C SER A 13 14.26 4.92 8.00
N ARG A 14 15.16 5.83 8.38
CA ARG A 14 16.39 5.49 9.11
C ARG A 14 16.08 4.88 10.48
N ARG A 15 14.94 5.23 11.08
CA ARG A 15 14.47 4.66 12.36
C ARG A 15 13.70 3.37 12.08
N ARG A 16 14.41 2.24 12.10
CA ARG A 16 13.87 0.91 11.73
C ARG A 16 12.68 0.41 12.58
N GLY A 17 12.38 1.04 13.71
CA GLY A 17 11.22 0.73 14.55
C GLY A 17 9.91 1.42 14.13
N ILE A 18 9.97 2.40 13.22
CA ILE A 18 8.76 3.04 12.69
C ILE A 18 8.01 2.01 11.84
N HIS A 19 6.68 2.00 11.98
CA HIS A 19 5.75 1.15 11.25
C HIS A 19 4.36 1.78 11.25
N GLY A 20 3.49 1.31 10.37
CA GLY A 20 2.09 1.74 10.25
C GLY A 20 1.78 2.43 8.93
N PHE A 21 0.48 2.66 8.71
CA PHE A 21 -0.04 3.21 7.46
C PHE A 21 -0.28 4.72 7.56
N GLU A 22 0.03 5.43 6.48
CA GLU A 22 -0.27 6.86 6.31
C GLU A 22 -1.07 7.04 5.02
N THR A 23 -2.10 7.88 5.03
CA THR A 23 -2.82 8.24 3.81
C THR A 23 -2.76 9.74 3.57
N TYR A 24 -2.39 10.14 2.37
CA TYR A 24 -2.18 11.53 1.99
C TYR A 24 -3.22 12.00 0.98
N TYR A 25 -3.62 13.26 1.12
CA TYR A 25 -4.50 13.96 0.18
C TYR A 25 -4.00 15.40 -0.05
N HIS A 26 -4.57 16.08 -1.04
CA HIS A 26 -4.30 17.50 -1.27
C HIS A 26 -5.59 18.33 -1.39
N SER A 27 -6.59 17.82 -2.11
CA SER A 27 -7.87 18.51 -2.29
C SER A 27 -8.90 18.08 -1.23
N VAL A 28 -9.88 18.96 -0.97
CA VAL A 28 -11.06 18.64 -0.14
C VAL A 28 -11.76 17.37 -0.65
N SER A 29 -11.85 17.20 -1.97
CA SER A 29 -12.45 16.01 -2.58
C SER A 29 -11.68 14.70 -2.34
N GLY A 30 -10.38 14.77 -2.04
CA GLY A 30 -9.57 13.60 -1.66
C GLY A 30 -9.62 13.27 -0.17
N ALA A 31 -9.99 14.24 0.68
CA ALA A 31 -9.93 14.09 2.13
C ALA A 31 -10.86 12.99 2.66
N GLU A 32 -12.08 12.90 2.14
CA GLU A 32 -13.04 11.86 2.57
C GLU A 32 -12.53 10.46 2.19
N LEU A 33 -12.09 10.28 0.94
CA LEU A 33 -11.54 9.01 0.48
C LEU A 33 -10.31 8.59 1.28
N ALA A 34 -9.44 9.54 1.61
CA ALA A 34 -8.25 9.27 2.42
C ALA A 34 -8.60 8.76 3.83
N ASN A 35 -9.61 9.34 4.47
CA ASN A 35 -10.10 8.87 5.77
C ASN A 35 -10.72 7.47 5.69
N ARG A 36 -11.50 7.20 4.64
CA ARG A 36 -12.09 5.87 4.44
C ARG A 36 -11.03 4.79 4.23
N ILE A 37 -10.05 5.06 3.37
CA ILE A 37 -8.94 4.13 3.12
C ILE A 37 -8.16 3.87 4.41
N GLN A 38 -7.77 4.93 5.14
CA GLN A 38 -7.07 4.78 6.41
C GLN A 38 -7.88 3.93 7.39
N ALA A 39 -9.19 4.17 7.51
CA ALA A 39 -10.06 3.39 8.39
C ALA A 39 -10.14 1.91 8.00
N LYS A 40 -10.25 1.59 6.70
CA LYS A 40 -10.25 0.19 6.23
C LYS A 40 -8.90 -0.48 6.48
N LEU A 41 -7.78 0.21 6.25
CA LEU A 41 -6.45 -0.32 6.55
C LEU A 41 -6.25 -0.61 8.04
N MET A 42 -6.86 0.17 8.94
CA MET A 42 -6.82 -0.09 10.39
C MET A 42 -7.56 -1.36 10.84
N THR A 43 -8.30 -2.01 9.94
CA THR A 43 -8.91 -3.32 10.23
C THR A 43 -7.92 -4.48 10.04
N ILE A 44 -6.75 -4.22 9.44
CA ILE A 44 -5.70 -5.23 9.29
C ILE A 44 -5.07 -5.49 10.67
N PRO A 45 -4.87 -6.76 11.07
CA PRO A 45 -4.24 -7.11 12.34
C PRO A 45 -2.85 -6.47 12.51
N HIS A 46 -2.52 -6.07 13.73
CA HIS A 46 -1.22 -5.45 14.09
C HIS A 46 -0.88 -4.15 13.32
N SER A 47 -1.87 -3.53 12.67
CA SER A 47 -1.71 -2.23 12.04
C SER A 47 -1.44 -1.13 13.08
N ALA A 48 -0.65 -0.14 12.67
CA ALA A 48 -0.44 1.08 13.45
C ALA A 48 -0.99 2.28 12.67
N ASN A 49 -1.82 3.08 13.33
CA ASN A 49 -2.40 4.27 12.72
C ASN A 49 -1.43 5.44 12.79
N ARG A 50 -0.90 5.87 11.63
CA ARG A 50 -0.07 7.09 11.55
C ARG A 50 -0.82 8.28 10.99
N GLY A 51 -2.10 8.11 10.67
CA GLY A 51 -3.04 9.18 10.38
C GLY A 51 -3.19 9.54 8.90
N VAL A 52 -4.04 10.53 8.68
CA VAL A 52 -4.38 11.10 7.38
C VAL A 52 -3.82 12.51 7.30
N HIS A 53 -3.07 12.80 6.25
CA HIS A 53 -2.29 14.04 6.17
C HIS A 53 -2.55 14.79 4.87
N MET A 54 -2.61 16.11 4.95
CA MET A 54 -2.55 16.94 3.75
C MET A 54 -1.10 17.09 3.30
N ALA A 55 -0.79 16.81 2.03
CA ALA A 55 0.55 16.91 1.47
C ALA A 55 0.57 17.51 0.06
N ASN A 56 1.64 18.23 -0.25
CA ASN A 56 1.83 18.91 -1.54
C ASN A 56 2.52 18.02 -2.60
N PHE A 57 2.21 16.73 -2.61
CA PHE A 57 2.77 15.81 -3.59
C PHE A 57 2.25 16.13 -4.99
N ARG A 58 3.15 16.14 -5.98
CA ARG A 58 2.82 16.52 -7.37
C ARG A 58 1.66 15.70 -7.93
N VAL A 59 1.65 14.40 -7.66
CA VAL A 59 0.60 13.46 -8.12
C VAL A 59 -0.78 13.77 -7.53
N LEU A 60 -0.84 14.35 -6.33
CA LEU A 60 -2.09 14.75 -5.69
C LEU A 60 -2.49 16.17 -6.08
N ARG A 61 -1.54 17.12 -6.09
CA ARG A 61 -1.83 18.52 -6.38
C ARG A 61 -2.30 18.77 -7.80
N LEU A 62 -1.80 18.02 -8.78
CA LEU A 62 -2.17 18.20 -10.19
C LEU A 62 -3.39 17.38 -10.62
N ALA A 63 -3.94 16.54 -9.74
CA ALA A 63 -5.11 15.76 -10.06
C ALA A 63 -6.38 16.63 -10.03
N THR A 64 -7.19 16.53 -11.08
CA THR A 64 -8.50 17.20 -11.19
C THR A 64 -9.66 16.34 -10.70
N TYR A 65 -9.36 15.20 -10.08
CA TYR A 65 -10.31 14.23 -9.53
C TYR A 65 -9.94 13.95 -8.07
N PRO A 66 -10.80 13.31 -7.25
CA PRO A 66 -10.39 12.80 -5.94
C PRO A 66 -9.11 11.98 -6.07
N ALA A 67 -8.07 12.36 -5.32
CA ALA A 67 -6.73 11.81 -5.42
C ALA A 67 -6.13 11.59 -4.03
N VAL A 68 -5.58 10.40 -3.83
CA VAL A 68 -4.93 9.99 -2.58
C VAL A 68 -3.62 9.26 -2.85
N LEU A 69 -2.70 9.32 -1.90
CA LEU A 69 -1.49 8.48 -1.87
C LEU A 69 -1.52 7.68 -0.58
N VAL A 70 -1.34 6.38 -0.68
CA VAL A 70 -1.36 5.45 0.45
C VAL A 70 0.04 4.94 0.67
N GLU A 71 0.59 5.16 1.86
CA GLU A 71 1.81 4.50 2.33
C GLU A 71 1.42 3.24 3.10
N CYS A 72 1.59 2.08 2.48
CA CYS A 72 1.17 0.77 2.97
C CYS A 72 2.12 0.15 4.02
N GLY A 73 2.90 0.97 4.72
CA GLY A 73 3.87 0.53 5.74
C GLY A 73 5.28 0.99 5.41
N PHE A 74 6.26 0.57 6.20
CA PHE A 74 7.67 0.96 6.06
C PHE A 74 8.53 -0.22 5.61
N LEU A 75 9.11 -0.16 4.41
CA LEU A 75 10.04 -1.21 3.93
C LEU A 75 11.30 -1.33 4.80
N SER A 76 11.66 -0.24 5.49
CA SER A 76 12.72 -0.25 6.49
C SER A 76 12.42 -1.09 7.73
N ASN A 77 11.15 -1.33 8.04
CA ASN A 77 10.77 -2.14 9.18
C ASN A 77 10.86 -3.62 8.82
N ARG A 78 11.55 -4.42 9.63
CA ARG A 78 11.77 -5.85 9.31
C ARG A 78 10.46 -6.63 9.16
N ARG A 79 9.43 -6.33 9.99
CA ARG A 79 8.13 -7.02 9.92
C ARG A 79 7.36 -6.58 8.69
N GLU A 80 7.12 -5.29 8.53
CA GLU A 80 6.33 -4.77 7.39
C GLU A 80 7.03 -5.00 6.05
N GLY A 81 8.35 -4.97 5.99
CA GLY A 81 9.10 -5.37 4.79
C GLY A 81 9.00 -6.86 4.48
N GLY A 82 8.76 -7.71 5.49
CA GLY A 82 8.40 -9.12 5.29
C GLY A 82 6.98 -9.26 4.74
N GLU A 83 6.02 -8.60 5.39
CA GLU A 83 4.61 -8.56 5.00
C GLU A 83 4.44 -8.02 3.56
N ALA A 84 5.18 -6.99 3.16
CA ALA A 84 5.13 -6.43 1.80
C ALA A 84 5.55 -7.44 0.70
N ARG A 85 6.41 -8.42 1.04
CA ARG A 85 6.83 -9.49 0.12
C ARG A 85 5.81 -10.63 0.04
N ASP A 86 4.97 -10.76 1.05
CA ASP A 86 3.92 -11.76 1.11
C ASP A 86 2.77 -11.40 0.14
N ALA A 87 2.33 -12.37 -0.68
CA ALA A 87 1.27 -12.11 -1.67
C ALA A 87 -0.10 -11.98 -1.02
N GLU A 88 -0.42 -12.77 0.00
CA GLU A 88 -1.70 -12.73 0.69
C GLU A 88 -1.86 -11.41 1.43
N TYR A 89 -0.78 -10.90 2.03
CA TYR A 89 -0.79 -9.59 2.67
C TYR A 89 -0.98 -8.44 1.67
N ARG A 90 -0.35 -8.50 0.49
CA ARG A 90 -0.60 -7.51 -0.58
C ARG A 90 -2.04 -7.55 -1.07
N GLU A 91 -2.62 -8.75 -1.18
CA GLU A 91 -4.04 -8.89 -1.54
C GLU A 91 -4.93 -8.30 -0.45
N LEU A 92 -4.63 -8.55 0.83
CA LEU A 92 -5.36 -7.96 1.95
C LEU A 92 -5.31 -6.43 1.93
N LEU A 93 -4.14 -5.83 1.62
CA LEU A 93 -4.02 -4.38 1.43
C LEU A 93 -4.90 -3.90 0.26
N ALA A 94 -4.84 -4.60 -0.88
CA ALA A 94 -5.62 -4.28 -2.06
C ALA A 94 -7.13 -4.34 -1.77
N ASP A 95 -7.58 -5.37 -1.07
CA ASP A 95 -8.98 -5.54 -0.64
C ASP A 95 -9.46 -4.36 0.19
N ARG A 96 -8.70 -3.95 1.20
CA ARG A 96 -9.11 -2.83 2.08
C ARG A 96 -9.16 -1.49 1.34
N ILE A 97 -8.25 -1.27 0.38
CA ILE A 97 -8.26 -0.07 -0.45
C ILE A 97 -9.42 -0.10 -1.44
N ALA A 98 -9.65 -1.23 -2.11
CA ALA A 98 -10.73 -1.41 -3.07
C ALA A 98 -12.10 -1.27 -2.39
N GLU A 99 -12.27 -1.86 -1.21
CA GLU A 99 -13.46 -1.74 -0.38
C GLU A 99 -13.78 -0.27 -0.08
N ALA A 100 -12.79 0.53 0.36
CA ALA A 100 -13.00 1.96 0.62
C ALA A 100 -13.43 2.74 -0.65
N ILE A 101 -12.85 2.42 -1.81
CA ILE A 101 -13.19 3.07 -3.09
C ILE A 101 -14.61 2.72 -3.53
N ILE A 102 -15.00 1.45 -3.41
CA ILE A 102 -16.34 0.97 -3.76
C ILE A 102 -17.38 1.56 -2.81
N GLU A 103 -17.13 1.58 -1.51
CA GLU A 103 -18.05 2.15 -0.54
C GLU A 103 -18.26 3.66 -0.72
N GLN A 104 -17.20 4.41 -1.07
CA GLN A 104 -17.32 5.84 -1.40
C GLN A 104 -18.28 6.09 -2.58
N ARG A 105 -18.35 5.15 -3.53
CA ARG A 105 -19.15 5.30 -4.76
C ARG A 105 -20.56 4.73 -4.63
N TYR A 106 -20.71 3.61 -3.92
CA TYR A 106 -21.92 2.77 -3.97
C TYR A 106 -22.52 2.48 -2.59
N GLY A 107 -21.86 2.90 -1.51
CA GLY A 107 -22.30 2.65 -0.13
C GLY A 107 -21.68 1.39 0.49
N PRO A 108 -21.86 1.22 1.81
CA PRO A 108 -21.27 0.12 2.58
C PRO A 108 -21.81 -1.25 2.16
N GLY A 109 -20.99 -2.30 2.28
CA GLY A 109 -21.39 -3.69 2.06
C GLY A 109 -21.51 -4.15 0.59
N VAL A 110 -21.12 -3.30 -0.37
CA VAL A 110 -21.15 -3.60 -1.82
C VAL A 110 -19.86 -4.29 -2.29
N TYR A 111 -18.76 -4.14 -1.56
CA TYR A 111 -17.50 -4.80 -1.90
C TYR A 111 -17.55 -6.29 -1.57
N HIS A 112 -17.16 -7.13 -2.53
CA HIS A 112 -16.95 -8.56 -2.36
C HIS A 112 -15.52 -8.87 -2.76
N ALA A 113 -14.72 -9.38 -1.82
CA ALA A 113 -13.32 -9.71 -2.08
C ALA A 113 -13.21 -10.78 -3.17
N SER A 114 -12.17 -10.67 -3.99
CA SER A 114 -11.88 -11.59 -5.08
C SER A 114 -11.55 -12.98 -4.52
N ALA A 115 -12.30 -14.02 -4.90
CA ALA A 115 -11.93 -15.41 -4.58
C ALA A 115 -10.72 -15.93 -5.42
N GLU A 116 -10.30 -15.19 -6.44
CA GLU A 116 -9.40 -15.66 -7.50
C GLU A 116 -7.90 -15.42 -7.23
N ALA A 117 -7.54 -14.54 -6.29
CA ALA A 117 -6.15 -14.12 -6.08
C ALA A 117 -5.27 -15.16 -5.34
N ALA A 118 -5.88 -16.15 -4.68
CA ALA A 118 -5.15 -17.23 -3.99
C ALA A 118 -4.40 -18.20 -4.92
N THR A 119 -4.49 -18.02 -6.25
CA THR A 119 -4.01 -19.01 -7.24
C THR A 119 -2.84 -18.52 -8.11
N GLN A 120 -2.34 -17.28 -7.95
CA GLN A 120 -1.20 -16.82 -8.74
C GLN A 120 0.14 -17.34 -8.16
N PRO A 121 0.93 -18.15 -8.90
CA PRO A 121 2.23 -18.61 -8.42
C PRO A 121 3.19 -17.42 -8.29
N GLN A 122 3.85 -17.29 -7.14
CA GLN A 122 4.93 -16.32 -6.99
C GLN A 122 6.07 -16.65 -7.98
N PRO A 123 6.68 -15.65 -8.64
CA PRO A 123 7.92 -15.88 -9.35
C PRO A 123 8.98 -16.39 -8.36
N PRO A 124 9.80 -17.39 -8.73
CA PRO A 124 10.77 -17.97 -7.82
C PRO A 124 11.71 -16.88 -7.30
N SER A 125 11.93 -16.89 -5.98
CA SER A 125 12.98 -16.07 -5.37
C SER A 125 14.31 -16.43 -6.02
N GLU A 126 14.95 -15.47 -6.68
CA GLU A 126 16.32 -15.64 -7.13
C GLU A 126 17.18 -15.97 -5.90
N GLY A 127 17.67 -17.21 -5.84
CA GLY A 127 18.56 -17.68 -4.79
C GLY A 127 19.84 -16.85 -4.71
N PRO A 128 20.60 -16.94 -3.60
CA PRO A 128 21.79 -16.14 -3.41
C PRO A 128 22.77 -16.39 -4.56
N GLY A 129 23.11 -15.30 -5.27
CA GLY A 129 24.03 -15.30 -6.40
C GLY A 129 25.35 -16.00 -6.07
N LEU A 130 25.80 -16.79 -7.04
CA LEU A 130 27.05 -17.54 -7.06
C LEU A 130 28.24 -16.73 -6.54
N ALA A 131 29.04 -17.37 -5.67
CA ALA A 131 30.34 -16.87 -5.22
C ALA A 131 31.30 -16.60 -6.39
N PRO A 132 32.24 -15.65 -6.26
CA PRO A 132 33.19 -15.33 -7.32
C PRO A 132 34.17 -16.49 -7.54
N SER A 133 34.36 -16.86 -8.82
CA SER A 133 35.38 -17.80 -9.27
C SER A 133 36.78 -17.22 -9.08
N THR A 134 37.60 -17.92 -8.28
CA THR A 134 39.04 -17.66 -8.18
C THR A 134 39.72 -18.16 -9.45
N LEU A 135 40.19 -17.25 -10.30
CA LEU A 135 41.14 -17.58 -11.38
C LEU A 135 42.53 -17.70 -10.75
N GLN A 136 43.07 -18.92 -10.72
CA GLN A 136 44.50 -19.17 -10.59
C GLN A 136 45.18 -18.80 -11.91
N HIS A 137 46.20 -17.95 -11.85
CA HIS A 137 47.23 -17.87 -12.88
C HIS A 137 48.46 -18.62 -12.39
N ASP A 138 49.04 -19.42 -13.28
CA ASP A 138 50.31 -20.13 -13.16
C ASP A 138 51.49 -19.19 -12.85
#